data_AF-A0A0M4G5G1-F1
#
_entry.id   AF-A0A0M4G5G1-F1
#
_cell.length_a   1.000
_cell.length_b   1.000
_cell.length_c   1.000
_cell.angle_alpha   90.00
_cell.angle_beta   90.00
_cell.angle_gamma   90.00
#
_symmetry.space_group_name_H-M   'P 1'
#
loop_
_entity.id
_entity.type
_entity.pdbx_description
1 polymer ?
#
loop_
_entity_poly.entity_id
_entity_poly.type
_entity_poly.pdbx_seq_one_letter_code
_entity_poly.pdbx_strand_id
1 'polypeptide(L)' 'MELYGLEYEDMAFTNLRFIRKDTICNTVYLTFKDYLTEEVLTFDFDKIMNIKPCFRIDLLQGYYTEPLADTPRHSLY' A
#
# COMPACT_ATOMS: atom_id res chain seq x y z
N MET A 1 -3.48 -8.13 -2.20
CA MET A 1 -2.69 -7.62 -1.05
C MET A 1 -3.40 -6.39 -0.54
N GLU A 2 -3.79 -6.36 0.73
CA GLU A 2 -4.56 -5.24 1.30
C GLU A 2 -3.60 -4.13 1.76
N LEU A 3 -3.76 -2.94 1.18
CA LEU A 3 -3.08 -1.72 1.62
C LEU A 3 -4.06 -0.83 2.36
N TYR A 4 -3.53 0.04 3.20
CA TYR A 4 -4.28 0.96 4.02
C TYR A 4 -3.78 2.39 3.76
N GLY A 5 -4.71 3.34 3.81
CA GLY A 5 -4.43 4.76 3.95
C GLY A 5 -4.78 5.20 5.37
N LEU A 6 -3.96 6.06 5.95
CA LEU A 6 -4.06 6.46 7.35
C LEU A 6 -3.77 7.96 7.48
N GLU A 7 -4.61 8.67 8.23
CA GLU A 7 -4.42 10.09 8.58
C GLU A 7 -4.06 10.19 10.06
N TYR A 8 -2.90 10.78 10.35
CA TYR A 8 -2.32 10.89 11.70
C TYR A 8 -1.68 12.27 11.88
N GLU A 9 -2.12 13.03 12.89
CA GLU A 9 -1.59 14.37 13.23
C GLU A 9 -1.40 15.28 11.98
N ASP A 10 -2.46 15.41 11.17
CA ASP A 10 -2.50 16.17 9.90
C ASP A 10 -1.60 15.65 8.75
N MET A 11 -0.92 14.51 8.95
CA MET A 11 -0.18 13.82 7.90
C MET A 11 -1.01 12.67 7.32
N ALA A 12 -1.01 12.56 5.99
CA ALA A 12 -1.64 11.46 5.27
C ALA A 12 -0.59 10.46 4.79
N PHE A 13 -0.75 9.21 5.20
CA PHE A 13 0.07 8.08 4.78
C PHE A 13 -0.74 7.18 3.85
N THR A 14 -0.09 6.65 2.81
CA THR A 14 -0.71 5.73 1.85
C THR A 14 0.17 4.51 1.65
N ASN A 15 -0.36 3.45 1.04
CA ASN A 15 0.38 2.22 0.75
C ASN A 15 0.90 1.49 2.01
N LEU A 16 0.19 1.63 3.13
CA LEU A 16 0.57 0.99 4.38
C LEU A 16 0.07 -0.46 4.43
N ARG A 17 0.96 -1.39 4.68
CA ARG A 17 0.64 -2.80 4.94
C ARG A 17 0.57 -3.02 6.44
N PHE A 18 -0.57 -3.52 6.94
CA PHE A 18 -0.69 -3.88 8.34
C PHE A 18 0.31 -4.97 8.71
N ILE A 19 1.06 -4.76 9.80
CA ILE A 19 1.99 -5.75 10.36
C ILE A 19 1.37 -6.37 11.61
N ARG A 20 1.05 -5.53 12.60
CA ARG A 20 0.57 -6.00 13.91
C ARG A 20 -0.15 -4.90 14.67
N LYS A 21 -0.92 -5.34 15.67
CA LYS A 21 -1.58 -4.51 16.66
C LYS A 21 -1.06 -4.90 18.04
N ASP A 22 -0.56 -3.94 18.77
CA ASP A 22 -0.08 -4.10 20.14
C ASP A 22 -0.99 -3.31 21.10
N THR A 23 -1.07 -3.75 22.35
CA THR A 23 -1.79 -3.02 23.41
C THR A 23 -0.90 -2.94 24.62
N ILE A 24 -0.49 -1.72 24.99
CA ILE A 24 0.48 -1.45 26.05
C ILE A 24 -0.15 -0.42 26.98
N CYS A 25 -0.25 -0.74 28.27
CA CYS A 25 -0.77 0.18 29.29
C CYS A 25 -2.13 0.82 28.90
N ASN A 26 -3.07 0.02 28.38
CA ASN A 26 -4.37 0.45 27.85
C ASN A 26 -4.37 1.28 26.55
N THR A 27 -3.21 1.60 25.99
CA THR A 27 -3.11 2.28 24.69
C THR A 27 -2.91 1.24 23.58
N VAL A 28 -3.63 1.42 22.47
CA VAL A 28 -3.54 0.54 21.29
C VAL A 28 -2.57 1.16 20.29
N TYR A 29 -1.59 0.37 19.84
CA TYR A 29 -0.67 0.76 18.79
C TYR A 29 -0.86 -0.10 17.57
N LEU A 30 -0.86 0.52 16.40
CA LEU A 30 -0.90 -0.16 15.10
C LEU A 30 0.43 0.05 14.39
N THR A 31 1.08 -1.05 14.02
CA THR A 31 2.31 -1.02 13.23
C THR A 31 1.99 -1.38 11.78
N PHE A 32 2.44 -0.53 10.88
CA PHE A 32 2.36 -0.71 9.44
C PHE A 32 3.75 -0.68 8.81
N LYS A 33 3.87 -1.30 7.64
CA LYS A 33 5.01 -1.19 6.76
C LYS A 33 4.60 -0.42 5.52
N ASP A 34 5.29 0.64 5.17
CA ASP A 34 5.11 1.28 3.86
C ASP A 34 5.59 0.32 2.77
N TYR A 35 4.73 0.02 1.79
CA TYR A 35 5.06 -0.88 0.70
C TYR A 35 6.09 -0.29 -0.29
N LEU A 36 6.15 1.03 -0.42
CA LEU A 36 7.05 1.71 -1.35
C LEU A 36 8.42 1.99 -0.72
N THR A 37 8.45 2.50 0.51
CA THR A 37 9.70 2.85 1.18
C THR A 37 10.28 1.72 2.03
N GLU A 38 9.49 0.65 2.25
CA GLU A 38 9.81 -0.47 3.14
C GLU A 38 10.01 -0.07 4.61
N GLU A 39 9.70 1.18 4.97
CA GLU A 39 9.80 1.71 6.34
C GLU A 39 8.70 1.15 7.25
N VAL A 40 9.02 0.94 8.52
CA VAL A 40 8.07 0.47 9.53
C VAL A 40 7.66 1.63 10.42
N LEU A 41 6.36 1.92 10.42
CA LEU A 41 5.76 3.03 11.15
C LEU A 41 4.79 2.48 12.20
N THR A 42 4.81 3.05 13.40
CA THR A 42 3.89 2.68 14.49
C THR A 42 3.09 3.90 14.90
N PHE A 43 1.77 3.74 14.93
CA PHE A 43 0.82 4.80 15.23
C PHE A 43 0.03 4.45 16.49
N ASP A 44 -0.17 5.44 17.34
CA ASP A 44 -1.13 5.36 18.44
C ASP A 44 -2.55 5.44 17.85
N PHE A 45 -3.37 4.43 18.14
CA PHE A 45 -4.72 4.31 17.61
C PHE A 45 -5.60 5.50 17.99
N ASP A 46 -5.42 6.06 19.18
CA ASP A 46 -6.23 7.17 19.68
C ASP A 46 -5.94 8.49 18.94
N LYS A 47 -4.80 8.56 18.26
CA LYS A 47 -4.37 9.71 17.44
C LYS A 47 -4.66 9.53 15.94
N ILE A 48 -5.12 8.34 15.53
CA ILE A 48 -5.51 8.10 14.14
C ILE A 48 -6.85 8.79 13.90
N MET A 49 -6.85 9.78 13.02
CA MET A 49 -8.07 10.49 12.65
C MET A 49 -8.92 9.67 11.67
N ASN A 50 -8.26 8.92 10.79
CA ASN A 50 -8.93 8.16 9.75
C ASN A 50 -8.11 6.95 9.33
N ILE A 51 -8.77 5.82 9.11
CA ILE A 51 -8.18 4.64 8.50
C ILE A 51 -9.10 4.13 7.40
N LYS A 52 -8.55 4.01 6.19
CA LYS A 52 -9.31 3.56 5.02
C LYS A 52 -8.58 2.38 4.38
N PRO A 53 -9.26 1.25 4.15
CA PRO A 53 -8.69 0.19 3.33
C PRO A 53 -8.55 0.71 1.89
N CYS A 54 -7.33 0.70 1.38
CA CYS A 54 -7.02 1.06 0.01
C CYS A 54 -7.03 -0.23 -0.83
N PHE A 55 -8.19 -0.54 -1.42
CA PHE A 55 -8.38 -1.70 -2.31
C PHE A 55 -7.76 -1.51 -3.71
N ARG A 56 -6.71 -0.70 -3.86
CA ARG A 56 -6.14 -0.40 -5.18
C ARG A 56 -4.72 -0.95 -5.35
N ILE A 57 -4.64 -2.25 -5.62
CA ILE A 57 -3.57 -2.79 -6.49
C ILE A 57 -4.13 -3.78 -7.53
N ASP A 58 -5.33 -3.55 -8.07
CA ASP A 58 -5.76 -4.20 -9.32
C ASP A 58 -5.74 -3.22 -10.52
N LEU A 59 -5.53 -1.92 -10.28
CA LEU A 59 -5.51 -0.90 -11.35
C LEU A 59 -4.10 -0.54 -11.86
N LEU A 60 -3.03 -0.91 -11.15
CA LEU A 60 -1.65 -0.64 -11.59
C LEU A 60 -1.00 -1.81 -12.36
N GLN A 61 -1.67 -2.96 -12.49
CA GLN A 61 -1.24 -3.99 -13.45
C GLN A 61 -1.47 -3.57 -14.92
N GLY A 62 -2.22 -2.49 -15.17
CA GLY A 62 -2.46 -1.97 -16.53
C GLY A 62 -1.34 -1.11 -17.12
N TYR A 63 -0.30 -0.74 -16.36
CA TYR A 63 0.76 0.18 -16.83
C TYR A 63 2.13 -0.47 -17.07
N TYR A 64 2.28 -1.77 -16.80
CA TYR A 64 3.44 -2.57 -17.22
C TYR A 64 2.99 -3.68 -18.17
N THR A 65 2.38 -3.30 -19.29
CA THR A 65 2.50 -4.12 -20.49
C THR A 65 3.68 -3.54 -21.26
N GLU A 66 4.87 -4.11 -21.06
CA GLU A 66 5.88 -3.99 -22.10
C GLU A 66 5.22 -4.47 -23.40
N PRO A 67 5.25 -3.71 -24.51
CA PRO A 67 4.89 -4.26 -25.79
C PRO A 67 5.93 -5.32 -26.13
N LEU A 68 5.64 -6.58 -25.79
CA LEU A 68 6.38 -7.73 -26.29
C LEU A 68 6.39 -7.59 -27.81
N ALA A 69 7.59 -7.42 -28.34
CA ALA A 69 7.86 -7.18 -29.74
C ALA A 69 7.61 -8.46 -30.57
N ASP A 70 6.36 -8.88 -30.69
CA ASP A 70 5.95 -9.82 -31.72
C ASP A 70 5.64 -9.03 -32.98
N THR A 71 6.71 -8.68 -33.69
CA THR A 71 6.63 -8.38 -35.13
C THR A 71 6.60 -9.73 -35.85
N PRO A 72 5.45 -10.18 -36.42
CA PRO A 72 5.50 -11.21 -37.42
C PRO A 72 6.20 -10.62 -38.65
N ARG A 73 7.44 -11.05 -38.87
CA ARG A 73 8.13 -10.88 -40.15
C ARG A 73 7.17 -11.31 -41.25
N HIS A 74 6.93 -10.41 -42.21
CA HIS A 74 6.24 -10.72 -43.45
C HIS A 74 6.86 -11.98 -44.06
N SER A 75 6.12 -13.10 -44.05
CA SER A 75 6.40 -14.21 -44.95
C SER A 75 5.69 -13.89 -46.26
N LEU A 76 6.42 -13.29 -47.20
CA LEU A 76 5.97 -13.21 -48.58
C LEU A 76 6.10 -14.62 -49.19
N TYR A 77 4.95 -15.15 -49.61
CA TYR A 77 4.85 -16.27 -50.55
C TYR A 77 5.56 -15.95 -51.87
#